data_AF-A0A820GD45-F1
#
_entry.id   AF-A0A820GD45-F1
#
_cell.length_a   1.000
_cell.length_b   1.000
_cell.length_c   1.000
_cell.angle_alpha   90.00
_cell.angle_beta   90.00
_cell.angle_gamma   90.00
#
_symmetry.space_group_name_H-M   'P 1'
#
loop_
_entity.id
_entity.type
_entity.pdbx_description
1 polymer ?
#
loop_
_entity_poly.entity_id
_entity_poly.type
_entity_poly.pdbx_seq_one_letter_code
_entity_poly.pdbx_strand_id
1 'polypeptide(L)'
;MLREQSDKDKKQFRSFVLHLKKLHLSWKPKDIAKFLLQSENPPSYTTTNALRLKIWRILKRNQVDDLSRSGAPPTTTTIEYIEA
;
A
#
# COMPACT_ATOMS: atom_id res chain seq x y z
N MET A 1 13.55 -12.13 12.28
CA MET A 1 12.14 -12.14 12.73
C MET A 1 11.32 -10.94 12.21
N LEU A 2 11.69 -9.67 12.42
CA LEU A 2 10.90 -8.52 11.94
C LEU A 2 10.75 -8.43 10.40
N ARG A 3 11.79 -8.77 9.63
CA ARG A 3 11.74 -8.74 8.14
C ARG A 3 10.83 -9.83 7.56
N GLU A 4 10.87 -11.03 8.12
CA GLU A 4 10.08 -12.17 7.64
C GLU A 4 8.57 -11.97 7.84
N GLN A 5 8.18 -11.32 8.93
CA GLN A 5 6.78 -10.97 9.19
C GLN A 5 6.28 -9.97 8.13
N SER A 6 7.08 -8.93 7.83
CA SER A 6 6.75 -7.94 6.79
C SER A 6 6.55 -8.56 5.41
N ASP A 7 7.39 -9.54 5.03
CA ASP A 7 7.26 -10.20 3.73
C ASP A 7 6.03 -11.12 3.65
N LYS A 8 5.64 -11.76 4.76
CA LYS A 8 4.40 -12.53 4.85
C LYS A 8 3.18 -11.62 4.70
N ASP A 9 3.15 -10.50 5.41
CA ASP A 9 2.04 -9.54 5.37
C ASP A 9 1.86 -8.95 3.97
N LYS A 10 2.95 -8.64 3.26
CA LYS A 10 2.91 -8.19 1.85
C LYS A 10 2.33 -9.25 0.92
N LYS A 11 2.74 -10.52 1.06
CA LYS A 11 2.22 -11.62 0.24
C LYS A 11 0.73 -11.84 0.49
N GLN A 12 0.29 -11.79 1.74
CA GLN A 12 -1.12 -11.90 2.11
C GLN A 12 -1.94 -10.74 1.52
N PHE A 13 -1.46 -9.50 1.64
CA PHE A 13 -2.13 -8.34 1.06
C PHE A 13 -2.29 -8.45 -0.46
N ARG A 14 -1.23 -8.91 -1.17
CA ARG A 14 -1.29 -9.16 -2.62
C ARG A 14 -2.37 -10.18 -2.97
N SER A 15 -2.33 -11.33 -2.30
CA SER A 15 -3.28 -12.43 -2.54
C SER A 15 -4.71 -11.97 -2.29
N PHE A 16 -4.93 -11.18 -1.23
CA PHE A 16 -6.23 -10.61 -0.89
C PHE A 16 -6.75 -9.65 -1.98
N VAL A 17 -5.92 -8.70 -2.44
CA VAL A 17 -6.30 -7.76 -3.51
C VAL A 17 -6.61 -8.48 -4.82
N LEU A 18 -5.82 -9.49 -5.18
CA LEU A 18 -6.06 -10.30 -6.38
C LEU A 18 -7.35 -11.12 -6.24
N HIS A 19 -7.63 -11.65 -5.04
CA HIS A 19 -8.87 -12.37 -4.76
C HIS A 19 -10.10 -11.46 -4.87
N LEU A 20 -10.06 -10.26 -4.27
CA LEU A 20 -11.12 -9.26 -4.41
C LEU A 20 -11.37 -8.90 -5.87
N LYS A 21 -10.32 -8.77 -6.69
CA LYS A 21 -10.46 -8.49 -8.11
C LYS A 21 -11.11 -9.63 -8.89
N LYS A 22 -10.88 -10.88 -8.49
CA LYS A 22 -11.55 -12.05 -9.09
C LYS A 22 -13.04 -12.09 -8.75
N LEU A 23 -13.41 -11.77 -7.51
CA LEU A 23 -14.81 -11.70 -7.08
C LEU A 23 -15.55 -10.50 -7.72
N HIS A 24 -14.87 -9.36 -7.83
CA HIS A 24 -15.45 -8.13 -8.34
C HIS A 24 -14.68 -7.62 -9.57
N LEU A 25 -14.94 -8.24 -10.72
CA LEU A 25 -14.24 -7.94 -11.98
C LEU A 25 -14.38 -6.48 -12.42
N SER A 26 -15.50 -5.81 -12.10
CA SER A 26 -15.75 -4.41 -12.46
C SER A 26 -15.05 -3.39 -11.54
N TRP A 27 -14.59 -3.81 -10.35
CA TRP A 27 -14.02 -2.89 -9.37
C TRP A 27 -12.71 -2.27 -9.87
N LYS A 28 -12.63 -0.94 -9.77
CA LYS A 28 -11.42 -0.17 -10.03
C LYS A 28 -10.56 -0.16 -8.76
N PRO A 29 -9.25 0.14 -8.87
CA PRO A 29 -8.37 0.24 -7.70
C PRO A 29 -8.89 1.17 -6.60
N LYS A 30 -9.62 2.24 -6.97
CA LYS A 30 -10.24 3.16 -6.03
C LYS A 30 -11.36 2.51 -5.20
N ASP A 31 -12.09 1.58 -5.78
CA ASP A 31 -13.24 0.93 -5.14
C ASP A 31 -12.73 -0.09 -4.11
N ILE A 32 -11.70 -0.86 -4.48
CA ILE A 32 -10.97 -1.75 -3.57
C ILE A 32 -10.34 -0.94 -2.42
N ALA A 33 -9.75 0.22 -2.72
CA ALA A 33 -9.15 1.08 -1.69
C ALA A 33 -10.21 1.60 -0.70
N LYS A 34 -11.38 2.03 -1.19
CA LYS A 34 -12.49 2.45 -0.33
C LYS A 34 -12.98 1.31 0.56
N PHE A 35 -13.17 0.12 -0.02
CA PHE A 35 -13.57 -1.07 0.72
C PHE A 35 -12.60 -1.41 1.85
N LEU A 36 -11.28 -1.40 1.56
CA LEU A 36 -10.23 -1.66 2.55
C LEU A 36 -10.12 -0.62 3.65
N LEU A 37 -10.51 0.63 3.38
CA LEU A 37 -10.52 1.68 4.41
C LEU A 37 -11.76 1.63 5.29
N GLN A 38 -12.82 0.95 4.83
CA GLN A 38 -14.07 0.74 5.56
C GLN A 38 -14.07 -0.59 6.33
N SER A 39 -13.03 -1.43 6.21
CA SER A 39 -12.94 -2.69 6.94
C SER A 39 -12.60 -2.44 8.41
N GLU A 40 -12.94 -3.40 9.28
CA GLU A 40 -12.61 -3.37 10.71
C GLU A 40 -11.10 -3.27 10.98
N ASN A 41 -10.28 -3.71 10.02
CA ASN A 41 -8.83 -3.64 10.08
C ASN A 41 -8.31 -2.86 8.86
N PRO A 42 -8.39 -1.52 8.88
CA PRO A 42 -7.88 -0.71 7.80
C PRO A 42 -6.36 -0.84 7.76
N PRO A 43 -5.76 -1.00 6.58
CA PRO A 43 -4.32 -1.08 6.50
C PRO A 43 -3.70 0.26 6.89
N SER A 44 -2.56 0.27 7.60
CA SER A 44 -1.93 1.48 8.18
C SER A 44 -1.39 2.51 7.17
N TYR A 45 -1.75 2.38 5.90
CA TYR A 45 -1.33 3.32 4.87
C TYR A 45 -1.95 4.70 5.11
N THR A 46 -1.10 5.72 5.08
CA THR A 46 -1.40 7.08 5.52
C THR A 46 -2.44 7.81 4.66
N THR A 47 -2.72 7.37 3.42
CA THR A 47 -3.74 8.01 2.56
C THR A 47 -4.44 7.05 1.60
N THR A 48 -5.72 7.34 1.29
CA THR A 48 -6.51 6.67 0.24
C THR A 48 -5.80 6.65 -1.11
N ASN A 49 -5.07 7.71 -1.42
CA ASN A 49 -4.30 7.81 -2.67
C ASN A 49 -3.11 6.84 -2.71
N ALA A 50 -2.37 6.71 -1.61
CA ALA A 50 -1.28 5.74 -1.50
C ALA A 50 -1.81 4.30 -1.65
N LEU A 51 -2.89 3.97 -0.94
CA LEU A 51 -3.54 2.66 -1.03
C LEU A 51 -4.03 2.35 -2.45
N ARG A 52 -4.68 3.31 -3.11
CA ARG A 52 -5.12 3.19 -4.51
C ARG A 52 -3.95 2.89 -5.45
N LEU A 53 -2.83 3.61 -5.31
CA LEU A 53 -1.64 3.41 -6.15
C LEU A 53 -1.03 2.03 -5.92
N LYS A 54 -0.98 1.58 -4.66
CA LYS A 54 -0.49 0.25 -4.29
C LYS A 54 -1.33 -0.87 -4.90
N ILE A 55 -2.66 -0.78 -4.79
CA ILE A 55 -3.59 -1.71 -5.43
C ILE A 55 -3.42 -1.69 -6.95
N TRP A 56 -3.30 -0.51 -7.56
CA TRP A 56 -3.08 -0.40 -9.01
C TRP A 56 -1.78 -1.11 -9.44
N ARG A 57 -0.69 -0.98 -8.68
CA ARG A 57 0.58 -1.69 -8.94
C ARG A 57 0.42 -3.20 -8.82
N ILE A 58 -0.32 -3.68 -7.82
CA ILE A 58 -0.62 -5.12 -7.68
C ILE A 58 -1.38 -5.62 -8.89
N LEU A 59 -2.44 -4.92 -9.31
CA LEU A 59 -3.31 -5.37 -10.41
C LEU A 59 -2.66 -5.27 -11.78
N LYS A 60 -1.75 -4.32 -12.01
CA LYS A 60 -1.12 -4.08 -13.32
C LYS A 60 0.27 -4.67 -13.48
N ARG A 61 1.05 -4.71 -12.39
CA ARG A 61 2.46 -5.11 -12.40
C ARG A 61 2.76 -6.27 -11.47
N ASN A 62 1.75 -6.76 -10.73
CA ASN A 62 1.92 -7.83 -9.75
C ASN A 62 2.92 -7.49 -8.62
N GLN A 63 3.09 -6.20 -8.33
CA GLN A 63 4.06 -5.65 -7.37
C GLN A 63 3.37 -5.11 -6.12
N VAL A 64 3.92 -5.42 -4.95
CA VAL A 64 3.39 -4.99 -3.63
C VAL A 64 4.27 -3.93 -2.99
N ASP A 65 5.55 -3.86 -3.34
CA ASP A 65 6.45 -2.89 -2.76
C ASP A 65 6.20 -1.49 -3.31
N ASP A 66 6.42 -0.50 -2.44
CA ASP A 66 6.50 0.87 -2.89
C ASP A 66 7.82 1.03 -3.64
N LEU A 67 7.74 1.02 -4.97
CA LEU A 67 8.87 1.44 -5.80
C LEU A 67 9.30 2.82 -5.32
N SER A 68 10.58 2.96 -4.97
CA SER A 68 11.22 4.25 -4.76
C SER A 68 10.83 5.15 -5.94
N ARG A 69 10.15 6.27 -5.64
CA ARG A 69 9.91 7.31 -6.65
C ARG A 69 11.30 7.85 -6.97
N SER A 70 11.87 7.36 -8.08
CA SER A 70 13.28 7.51 -8.48
C SER A 70 14.28 6.93 -7.47
N GLY A 71 15.47 6.54 -7.94
CA GLY A 71 16.57 6.06 -7.07
C GLY A 71 17.16 7.15 -6.17
N ALA A 72 16.42 8.23 -5.90
CA ALA A 72 16.84 9.27 -4.98
C ALA A 72 16.52 8.81 -3.55
N PRO A 73 17.50 8.83 -2.63
CA PRO A 73 17.22 8.59 -1.22
C PRO A 73 16.18 9.61 -0.73
N PRO A 74 15.26 9.22 0.18
CA PRO A 74 14.35 10.16 0.78
C PRO A 74 15.15 11.28 1.45
N THR A 75 14.86 12.54 1.09
CA THR A 75 15.47 13.68 1.76
C THR A 75 14.97 13.69 3.20
N THR A 76 15.82 13.30 4.14
CA THR A 76 15.55 13.43 5.57
C THR A 76 15.59 14.91 5.90
N THR A 77 14.45 15.59 5.88
CA THR A 77 14.35 16.92 6.47
C THR A 77 14.33 16.74 7.98
N THR A 78 15.51 16.76 8.61
CA THR A 78 15.63 16.94 10.05
C THR A 78 15.09 18.34 10.34
N ILE A 79 13.88 18.44 10.85
CA ILE A 79 13.40 19.69 11.45
C ILE A 79 14.14 19.78 12.78
N GLU A 80 15.27 20.48 12.79
CA GLU A 80 15.88 20.94 14.04
C GLU A 80 14.86 21.86 14.70
N TYR A 81 14.28 21.39 15.81
CA TYR A 81 13.52 22.24 16.71
C TYR A 81 14.49 23.25 17.30
N ILE A 82 14.45 24.48 16.80
CA ILE A 82 15.07 25.63 17.46
C ILE A 82 14.05 26.08 18.51
N GLU A 83 14.25 25.67 19.78
CA GLU A 83 13.57 26.31 20.91
C GLU A 83 14.05 27.77 20.99
N ALA A 84 13.08 28.69 21.08
CA ALA A 84 13.26 30.13 21.24
C ALA A 84 13.08 30.53 22.71
#